data_AF-K9SXW9-F1
#
_entry.id   AF-K9SXW9-F1
#
_cell.length_a   1.000
_cell.length_b   1.000
_cell.length_c   1.000
_cell.angle_alpha   90.00
_cell.angle_beta   90.00
_cell.angle_gamma   90.00
#
_symmetry.space_group_name_H-M   'P 1'
#
loop_
_entity.id
_entity.type
_entity.pdbx_description
1 polymer ?
#
loop_
_entity_poly.entity_id
_entity_poly.type
_entity_poly.pdbx_seq_one_letter_code
_entity_poly.pdbx_strand_id
1 'polypeptide(L)'
;MIDKLGFWLNKALMLDLFLVFFFFAWFMAAVIAEQLHLHLGLSVWQSLWQPLIQPVLGIMMAGAILSGIIGKLQNNFQNKAK
;
A
#
# COMPACT_ATOMS: atom_id res chain seq x y z
N MET A 1 20.25 12.61 10.11
CA MET A 1 18.86 12.47 10.64
C MET A 1 17.89 12.01 9.56
N ILE A 2 18.02 12.51 8.32
CA ILE A 2 17.26 12.08 7.13
C ILE A 2 17.43 10.58 6.81
N ASP A 3 18.59 9.98 7.10
CA ASP A 3 18.83 8.54 6.92
C ASP A 3 17.91 7.66 7.79
N LYS A 4 17.61 8.11 9.01
CA LYS A 4 16.64 7.42 9.89
C LYS A 4 15.21 7.56 9.39
N LEU A 5 14.86 8.70 8.78
CA LEU A 5 13.55 8.94 8.17
C LEU A 5 13.32 8.05 6.95
N GLY A 6 14.32 7.91 6.08
CA GLY A 6 14.24 6.98 4.93
C GLY A 6 14.06 5.53 5.36
N PHE A 7 14.78 5.09 6.40
CA PHE A 7 14.63 3.73 6.94
C PHE A 7 13.24 3.48 7.54
N TRP A 8 12.73 4.42 8.34
CA TRP A 8 11.40 4.32 8.94
C TRP A 8 10.28 4.38 7.90
N LEU A 9 10.41 5.24 6.89
CA LEU A 9 9.46 5.35 5.78
C LEU A 9 9.41 4.05 4.99
N ASN A 10 10.58 3.47 4.64
CA ASN A 10 10.64 2.20 3.93
C ASN A 10 10.01 1.06 4.75
N LYS A 11 10.27 1.01 6.06
CA LYS A 11 9.67 0.02 6.96
C LYS A 11 8.15 0.19 7.10
N ALA A 12 7.67 1.44 7.18
CA ALA A 12 6.24 1.74 7.22
C ALA A 12 5.55 1.36 5.91
N LEU A 13 6.13 1.70 4.76
CA LEU A 13 5.63 1.31 3.43
C LEU A 13 5.62 -0.21 3.26
N MET A 14 6.65 -0.89 3.73
CA MET A 14 6.71 -2.35 3.69
C MET A 14 5.57 -2.97 4.52
N LEU A 15 5.33 -2.47 5.73
CA LEU A 15 4.23 -2.92 6.58
C LEU A 15 2.86 -2.62 5.96
N ASP A 16 2.70 -1.44 5.37
CA ASP A 16 1.50 -1.01 4.64
C ASP A 16 1.21 -1.92 3.44
N LEU A 17 2.24 -2.29 2.67
CA LEU A 17 2.14 -3.25 1.57
C LEU A 17 1.64 -4.62 2.05
N PHE A 18 2.19 -5.15 3.15
CA PHE A 18 1.72 -6.41 3.72
C PHE A 18 0.26 -6.33 4.17
N LEU A 19 -0.16 -5.20 4.73
CA LEU A 19 -1.55 -4.95 5.13
C LEU A 19 -2.49 -4.95 3.91
N VAL A 20 -2.10 -4.33 2.80
CA VAL A 20 -2.84 -4.38 1.53
C VAL A 20 -2.97 -5.83 1.02
N PHE A 21 -1.88 -6.59 1.01
CA PHE A 21 -1.91 -8.01 0.62
C PHE A 21 -2.79 -8.85 1.54
N PHE A 22 -2.79 -8.56 2.85
CA PHE A 22 -3.68 -9.22 3.80
C PHE A 22 -5.15 -8.94 3.48
N PHE A 23 -5.53 -7.69 3.23
CA PHE A 23 -6.89 -7.35 2.80
C PHE A 23 -7.27 -8.00 1.47
N PHE A 24 -6.32 -8.15 0.56
CA PHE A 24 -6.53 -8.87 -0.70
C PHE A 24 -6.76 -10.37 -0.48
N ALA A 25 -5.98 -11.02 0.38
CA ALA A 25 -6.17 -12.43 0.73
C ALA A 25 -7.51 -12.64 1.44
N TRP A 26 -7.88 -11.74 2.36
CA TRP A 26 -9.20 -11.73 3.01
C TRP A 26 -10.32 -11.57 1.99
N PHE A 27 -10.17 -10.67 1.03
CA PHE A 27 -11.14 -10.48 -0.05
C PHE A 27 -11.35 -11.78 -0.83
N MET A 28 -10.25 -12.42 -1.23
CA MET A 28 -10.30 -13.69 -1.96
C MET A 28 -11.02 -14.78 -1.14
N ALA A 29 -10.73 -14.89 0.15
CA ALA A 29 -11.44 -15.80 1.06
C ALA A 29 -12.93 -15.44 1.21
N ALA A 30 -13.26 -14.15 1.30
CA ALA A 30 -14.63 -13.66 1.41
C ALA A 30 -15.47 -13.93 0.16
N VAL A 31 -14.88 -13.78 -1.03
CA VAL A 31 -15.53 -14.12 -2.31
C VAL A 31 -15.81 -15.62 -2.40
N ILE A 32 -14.87 -16.46 -1.95
CA ILE A 32 -15.09 -17.92 -1.89
C ILE A 32 -16.18 -18.27 -0.86
N ALA A 33 -16.20 -17.59 0.29
CA ALA A 33 -17.22 -17.78 1.33
C ALA A 33 -18.62 -17.30 0.91
N GLU A 34 -18.71 -16.29 0.05
CA GLU A 34 -19.98 -15.81 -0.49
C GLU A 34 -20.63 -16.86 -1.42
N GLN A 35 -19.84 -17.65 -2.15
CA GLN A 35 -20.32 -18.82 -2.90
C GLN A 35 -20.93 -19.90 -1.99
N LEU A 36 -20.60 -19.90 -0.69
CA LEU A 36 -21.16 -20.79 0.33
C LEU A 36 -22.36 -20.16 1.08
N HIS A 37 -22.93 -19.06 0.56
CA HIS A 37 -24.04 -18.29 1.17
C HIS A 37 -23.71 -17.69 2.55
N LEU A 38 -22.44 -17.61 2.94
CA LEU A 38 -22.00 -16.94 4.17
C LEU A 38 -21.79 -15.45 3.91
N HIS A 39 -22.88 -14.69 3.94
CA HIS A 39 -22.93 -13.25 3.61
C HIS A 39 -22.15 -12.30 4.56
N LEU A 40 -21.50 -12.82 5.61
CA LEU A 40 -20.82 -12.00 6.61
C LEU A 40 -19.41 -11.57 6.17
N GLY A 41 -18.69 -12.39 5.39
CA GLY A 41 -17.29 -12.10 5.06
C GLY A 41 -17.13 -10.90 4.13
N LEU A 42 -17.96 -10.82 3.10
CA LEU A 42 -17.84 -9.82 2.04
C LEU A 42 -18.44 -8.47 2.44
N SER A 43 -19.57 -8.47 3.16
CA SER A 43 -20.21 -7.24 3.68
C SER A 43 -19.31 -6.50 4.68
N VAL A 44 -18.65 -7.23 5.58
CA VAL A 44 -17.68 -6.68 6.54
C VAL A 44 -16.46 -6.12 5.82
N TRP A 45 -15.91 -6.85 4.85
CA TRP A 45 -14.77 -6.38 4.08
C TRP A 45 -15.08 -5.10 3.28
N GLN A 46 -16.26 -5.04 2.64
CA GLN A 46 -16.70 -3.86 1.91
C GLN A 46 -16.90 -2.65 2.82
N SER A 47 -17.44 -2.85 4.02
CA SER A 47 -17.59 -1.77 5.00
C SER A 47 -16.24 -1.26 5.52
N LEU A 48 -15.23 -2.15 5.64
CA LEU A 48 -13.86 -1.79 6.01
C LEU A 48 -13.08 -1.14 4.85
N TRP A 49 -13.56 -1.28 3.61
CA TRP A 49 -12.85 -0.79 2.43
C TRP A 49 -12.69 0.73 2.41
N GLN A 50 -13.78 1.47 2.59
CA GLN A 50 -13.76 2.94 2.60
C GLN A 50 -12.93 3.54 3.75
N PRO A 51 -13.09 3.12 5.03
CA PRO A 51 -12.39 3.76 6.14
C PRO A 51 -10.95 3.28 6.34
N LEU A 52 -10.59 2.05 5.92
CA LEU A 52 -9.29 1.44 6.21
C LEU A 52 -8.46 1.20 4.95
N ILE A 53 -9.04 0.55 3.95
CA ILE A 53 -8.26 0.05 2.80
C ILE A 53 -7.93 1.19 1.83
N GLN A 54 -8.88 2.09 1.59
CA GLN A 54 -8.67 3.23 0.69
C GLN A 54 -7.59 4.22 1.19
N PRO A 55 -7.54 4.61 2.49
CA PRO A 55 -6.46 5.44 3.02
C PRO A 55 -5.08 4.78 2.96
N VAL A 56 -4.99 3.50 3.31
CA VAL A 56 -3.76 2.68 3.27
C VAL A 56 -3.21 2.65 1.84
N LEU A 57 -4.05 2.31 0.85
CA LEU A 57 -3.66 2.37 -0.56
C LEU A 57 -3.18 3.77 -0.98
N GLY A 58 -3.83 4.82 -0.48
CA GLY A 58 -3.43 6.21 -0.71
C GLY A 58 -2.01 6.51 -0.24
N ILE A 59 -1.64 6.06 0.96
CA ILE A 59 -0.30 6.22 1.52
C ILE A 59 0.72 5.44 0.69
N MET A 60 0.42 4.17 0.35
CA MET A 60 1.27 3.36 -0.50
C MET A 60 1.54 4.02 -1.86
N MET A 61 0.49 4.51 -2.52
CA MET A 61 0.60 5.21 -3.80
C MET A 61 1.40 6.51 -3.67
N ALA A 62 1.13 7.32 -2.65
CA ALA A 62 1.88 8.54 -2.39
C ALA A 62 3.37 8.26 -2.15
N GLY A 63 3.70 7.22 -1.38
CA GLY A 63 5.07 6.79 -1.14
C GLY A 63 5.78 6.33 -2.42
N ALA A 64 5.10 5.56 -3.27
CA ALA A 64 5.63 5.13 -4.57
C ALA A 64 5.87 6.32 -5.53
N ILE A 65 4.93 7.26 -5.61
CA ILE A 65 5.04 8.47 -6.44
C ILE A 65 6.21 9.34 -5.97
N LEU A 66 6.31 9.60 -4.68
CA LEU A 66 7.40 10.38 -4.09
C LEU A 66 8.76 9.72 -4.38
N SER A 67 8.86 8.41 -4.18
CA SER A 67 10.08 7.65 -4.51
C SER A 67 10.45 7.75 -5.99
N GLY A 68 9.47 7.69 -6.89
CA GLY A 68 9.69 7.83 -8.33
C GLY A 68 10.15 9.22 -8.74
N ILE A 69 9.53 10.28 -8.19
CA ILE A 69 9.91 11.67 -8.46
C ILE A 69 11.32 11.96 -7.97
N ILE A 70 11.64 11.56 -6.74
CA ILE A 70 12.97 11.74 -6.14
C ILE A 70 14.04 11.03 -6.98
N GLY A 71 13.79 9.76 -7.37
CA GLY A 71 14.71 9.00 -8.22
C GLY A 71 14.93 9.65 -9.58
N LYS A 72 13.88 10.20 -10.20
CA LYS A 72 13.98 10.89 -11.50
C LYS A 72 14.79 12.18 -11.42
N LEU A 73 14.60 12.97 -10.36
CA LEU A 73 15.40 14.18 -10.12
C LEU A 73 16.88 13.82 -9.89
N GLN A 74 17.15 12.81 -9.05
CA GLN A 74 18.51 12.39 -8.73
C GLN A 74 19.27 11.84 -9.96
N ASN A 75 18.61 11.04 -10.81
CA ASN A 75 19.19 10.58 -12.07
C ASN A 75 19.52 11.73 -13.02
N ASN A 76 18.67 12.76 -13.11
CA ASN A 76 18.94 13.93 -13.95
C ASN A 76 20.15 14.73 -13.45
N PHE A 77 20.35 14.87 -12.14
CA PHE A 77 21.53 15.52 -11.58
C PHE A 77 22.81 14.70 -11.77
N GLN A 78 22.75 13.37 -11.63
CA GLN A 78 23.91 12.51 -11.89
C GLN A 78 24.29 12.47 -13.37
N ASN A 79 23.33 12.45 -14.30
CA ASN A 79 23.60 12.49 -15.73
C ASN A 79 24.17 13.84 -16.20
N LYS A 80 24.01 14.92 -15.43
CA LYS A 80 24.56 16.25 -15.75
C LYS A 80 25.98 16.47 -15.21
N ALA A 81 26.43 15.60 -14.31
CA ALA A 81 27.75 15.64 -13.68
C ALA A 81 28.76 14.66 -14.32
N LYS A 82 28.36 13.97 -15.39
CA LYS A 82 29.17 13.07 -16.21
C LYS A 82 29.25 13.62 -17.63
#